data_AF-A0A899FWP8-F1
#
_entry.id   AF-A0A899FWP8-F1
#
_cell.length_a   1.000
_cell.length_b   1.000
_cell.length_c   1.000
_cell.angle_alpha   90.00
_cell.angle_beta   90.00
_cell.angle_gamma   90.00
#
_symmetry.space_group_name_H-M   'P 1'
#
loop_
_entity.id
_entity.type
_entity.pdbx_description
1 polymer ?
#
loop_
_entity_poly.entity_id
_entity_poly.type
_entity_poly.pdbx_seq_one_letter_code
_entity_poly.pdbx_strand_id
1 'polypeptide(L)'
;MEHQERQKIEKFCHKYARFVARLGKINCHDFSIAFKLSGPSIEFELRQLGFEYGVNFIQKTEWIIENKRPKKWFESLRNKSYYGAKNNLCELMGMGI
;
A
#
# COMPACT_ATOMS: atom_id res chain seq x y z
N MET A 1 -6.60 17.74 -7.58
CA MET A 1 -5.57 16.89 -6.91
C MET A 1 -5.89 15.40 -7.04
N GLU A 2 -7.15 14.96 -6.99
CA GLU A 2 -7.54 13.52 -7.09
C GLU A 2 -7.14 12.78 -8.38
N HIS A 3 -7.07 13.47 -9.53
CA HIS A 3 -6.85 12.79 -10.82
C HIS A 3 -5.44 12.20 -10.99
N GLN A 4 -4.42 12.81 -10.36
CA GLN A 4 -3.04 12.32 -10.43
C GLN A 4 -2.81 11.06 -9.58
N GLU A 5 -3.46 10.96 -8.41
CA GLU A 5 -3.33 9.81 -7.52
C GLU A 5 -3.92 8.54 -8.15
N ARG A 6 -5.11 8.67 -8.76
CA ARG A 6 -5.76 7.57 -9.49
C ARG A 6 -4.88 7.01 -10.60
N GLN A 7 -4.26 7.87 -11.42
CA GLN A 7 -3.38 7.42 -12.50
C GLN A 7 -2.13 6.70 -11.99
N LYS A 8 -1.55 7.15 -10.86
CA LYS A 8 -0.40 6.48 -10.23
C LYS A 8 -0.77 5.09 -9.70
N ILE A 9 -1.93 4.97 -9.05
CA ILE A 9 -2.45 3.69 -8.56
C ILE A 9 -2.76 2.73 -9.73
N GLU A 10 -3.35 3.22 -10.83
CA GLU A 10 -3.62 2.40 -12.02
C GLU A 10 -2.33 1.86 -12.65
N LYS A 11 -1.31 2.71 -12.85
CA LYS A 11 0.00 2.27 -13.38
C LYS A 11 0.68 1.28 -12.45
N PHE A 12 0.60 1.52 -11.14
CA PHE A 12 1.11 0.60 -10.13
C PHE A 12 0.42 -0.76 -10.20
N CYS A 13 -0.90 -0.79 -10.22
CA CYS A 13 -1.66 -2.05 -10.32
C CYS A 13 -1.36 -2.77 -11.64
N HIS A 14 -1.27 -2.06 -12.75
CA HIS A 14 -0.92 -2.68 -14.02
C HIS A 14 0.43 -3.41 -13.97
N LYS A 15 1.40 -2.86 -13.23
CA LYS A 15 2.77 -3.41 -13.13
C LYS A 15 2.91 -4.52 -12.08
N TYR A 16 2.30 -4.38 -10.90
CA TYR A 16 2.56 -5.28 -9.77
C TYR A 16 1.38 -6.15 -9.36
N ALA A 17 0.16 -5.74 -9.68
CA ALA A 17 -1.04 -6.45 -9.27
C ALA A 17 -1.38 -7.58 -10.23
N ARG A 18 -2.02 -8.62 -9.69
CA ARG A 18 -2.51 -9.74 -10.48
C ARG A 18 -3.65 -9.27 -11.40
N PHE A 19 -3.59 -9.61 -12.68
CA PHE A 19 -4.74 -9.42 -13.56
C PHE A 19 -5.94 -10.26 -13.09
N VAL A 20 -7.11 -9.63 -13.01
CA VAL A 20 -8.35 -10.29 -12.57
C VAL A 20 -9.24 -10.61 -13.75
N ALA A 21 -9.55 -9.59 -14.55
CA ALA A 21 -10.51 -9.69 -15.64
C ALA A 21 -10.38 -8.51 -16.60
N ARG A 22 -11.01 -8.63 -17.77
CA ARG A 22 -11.17 -7.54 -18.74
C ARG A 22 -12.65 -7.18 -18.86
N LEU A 23 -12.98 -5.93 -18.58
CA LEU A 23 -14.33 -5.38 -18.73
C LEU A 23 -14.33 -4.42 -19.92
N GLY A 24 -14.81 -4.92 -21.06
CA GLY A 24 -14.74 -4.19 -22.34
C GLY A 24 -13.28 -3.89 -22.75
N LYS A 25 -12.88 -2.62 -22.70
CA LYS A 25 -11.51 -2.17 -23.02
C LYS A 25 -10.62 -1.95 -21.79
N ILE A 26 -11.14 -2.17 -20.58
CA ILE A 26 -10.42 -1.91 -19.33
C ILE A 26 -9.90 -3.23 -18.76
N ASN A 27 -8.59 -3.28 -18.46
CA ASN A 27 -7.99 -4.38 -17.70
C ASN A 27 -8.09 -4.07 -16.21
N CYS A 28 -8.68 -4.99 -15.45
CA CYS A 28 -8.83 -4.89 -14.01
C CYS A 28 -7.74 -5.70 -13.31
N HIS A 29 -7.05 -5.06 -12.36
CA HIS A 29 -5.95 -5.65 -11.61
C HIS A 29 -6.25 -5.59 -10.10
N ASP A 30 -5.87 -6.64 -9.38
CA ASP A 30 -6.11 -6.82 -7.93
C ASP A 30 -5.02 -6.16 -7.09
N PHE A 31 -5.40 -5.19 -6.26
CA PHE A 31 -4.47 -4.43 -5.40
C PHE A 31 -3.73 -5.26 -4.34
N SER A 32 -4.00 -6.57 -4.21
CA SER A 32 -3.35 -7.48 -3.25
C SER A 32 -1.82 -7.57 -3.44
N ILE A 33 -1.07 -6.65 -2.80
CA ILE A 33 0.38 -6.46 -2.98
C ILE A 33 1.05 -6.20 -1.62
N ALA A 34 0.97 -7.15 -0.69
CA ALA A 34 1.80 -7.11 0.51
C ALA A 34 3.26 -7.49 0.17
N PHE A 35 3.47 -8.74 -0.23
CA PHE A 35 4.79 -9.33 -0.45
C PHE A 35 5.68 -8.71 -1.54
N LYS A 36 5.14 -7.92 -2.48
CA LYS A 36 5.96 -7.30 -3.53
C LYS A 36 6.45 -5.89 -3.16
N LEU A 37 5.94 -5.33 -2.06
CA LEU A 37 6.26 -3.96 -1.62
C LEU A 37 7.39 -3.90 -0.59
N SER A 38 7.99 -5.01 -0.18
CA SER A 38 9.09 -5.04 0.80
C SER A 38 10.48 -5.31 0.20
N GLY A 39 10.58 -5.46 -1.13
CA GLY A 39 11.85 -5.72 -1.83
C GLY A 39 12.70 -4.46 -2.11
N PRO A 40 14.04 -4.55 -2.12
CA PRO A 40 14.93 -3.38 -2.22
C PRO A 40 14.81 -2.57 -3.53
N SER A 41 14.32 -3.19 -4.61
CA SER A 41 14.13 -2.52 -5.90
C SER A 41 12.85 -1.69 -6.00
N ILE A 42 11.88 -1.91 -5.10
CA ILE A 42 10.56 -1.29 -5.22
C ILE A 42 10.60 0.22 -4.96
N GLU A 43 11.58 0.72 -4.17
CA GLU A 43 11.74 2.16 -3.96
C GLU A 43 11.97 2.90 -5.28
N PHE A 44 12.97 2.43 -6.01
CA PHE A 44 13.37 2.99 -7.28
C PHE A 44 12.20 2.94 -8.27
N GLU A 45 11.52 1.79 -8.34
CA GLU A 45 10.44 1.63 -9.30
C GLU A 45 9.19 2.45 -8.97
N LEU A 46 8.85 2.63 -7.69
CA LEU A 46 7.75 3.50 -7.27
C LEU A 46 8.07 4.98 -7.54
N ARG A 47 9.32 5.41 -7.35
CA ARG A 47 9.77 6.75 -7.75
C ARG A 47 9.61 6.98 -9.25
N GLN A 48 9.97 5.99 -10.08
CA GLN A 48 9.76 6.06 -11.54
C GLN A 48 8.28 6.12 -11.93
N LEU A 49 7.37 5.60 -11.09
CA LEU A 49 5.92 5.71 -11.28
C LEU A 49 5.34 7.05 -10.78
N GLY A 50 6.17 7.96 -10.28
CA GLY A 50 5.77 9.28 -9.80
C GLY A 50 5.30 9.28 -8.34
N PHE A 51 5.57 8.22 -7.58
CA PHE A 51 5.49 8.26 -6.12
C PHE A 51 6.79 8.92 -5.61
N GLU A 52 6.81 10.24 -5.51
CA GLU A 52 8.03 10.99 -5.19
C GLU A 52 8.29 11.01 -3.68
N TYR A 53 7.34 11.56 -2.93
CA TYR A 53 7.37 11.64 -1.47
C TYR A 53 6.47 10.53 -0.90
N GLY A 54 7.06 9.63 -0.10
CA GLY A 54 6.31 8.63 0.67
C GLY A 54 6.44 7.17 0.26
N VAL A 55 7.25 6.88 -0.76
CA VAL A 55 7.61 5.49 -1.13
C VAL A 55 8.30 4.74 0.01
N ASN A 56 9.12 5.45 0.78
CA ASN A 56 9.78 4.89 1.96
C ASN A 56 8.75 4.52 3.04
N PHE A 57 7.60 5.20 3.10
CA PHE A 57 6.52 4.86 4.01
C PHE A 57 5.80 3.58 3.57
N ILE A 58 5.54 3.41 2.27
CA ILE A 58 4.89 2.20 1.75
C ILE A 58 5.72 0.96 2.08
N GLN A 59 7.00 0.95 1.69
CA GLN A 59 7.90 -0.17 1.96
C GLN A 59 8.07 -0.46 3.45
N LYS A 60 8.29 0.59 4.24
CA LYS A 60 8.54 0.41 5.67
C LYS A 60 7.29 0.00 6.43
N THR A 61 6.13 0.53 6.04
CA THR A 61 4.85 0.11 6.62
C THR A 61 4.60 -1.36 6.35
N GLU A 62 4.79 -1.80 5.11
CA GLU A 62 4.66 -3.21 4.75
C GLU A 62 5.61 -4.08 5.56
N TRP A 63 6.89 -3.70 5.61
CA TRP A 63 7.89 -4.43 6.39
C TRP A 63 7.55 -4.51 7.89
N ILE A 64 7.05 -3.42 8.50
CA ILE A 64 6.62 -3.41 9.90
C ILE A 64 5.43 -4.35 10.11
N ILE A 65 4.42 -4.31 9.22
CA ILE A 65 3.25 -5.17 9.33
C ILE A 65 3.63 -6.64 9.19
N GLU A 66 4.48 -6.99 8.21
CA GLU A 66 4.90 -8.36 7.94
C GLU A 66 5.83 -8.93 9.03
N ASN A 67 6.76 -8.13 9.57
CA ASN A 67 7.86 -8.63 10.40
C ASN A 67 7.74 -8.27 11.89
N LYS A 68 7.02 -7.20 12.24
CA LYS A 68 6.95 -6.70 13.63
C LYS A 68 5.58 -6.81 14.26
N ARG A 69 4.52 -7.05 13.48
CA ARG A 69 3.16 -7.17 14.00
C ARG A 69 2.69 -8.62 13.99
N PRO A 70 1.80 -9.01 14.92
CA PRO A 70 1.17 -10.34 14.87
C PRO A 70 0.41 -10.56 13.56
N LYS A 71 0.25 -11.83 13.16
CA LYS A 71 -0.62 -12.19 12.04
C LYS A 71 -2.02 -11.61 12.26
N LYS A 72 -2.63 -11.11 11.18
CA LYS A 72 -3.94 -10.44 11.18
C LYS A 72 -4.02 -9.16 12.03
N TRP A 73 -2.88 -8.55 12.39
CA TRP A 73 -2.87 -7.33 13.20
C TRP A 73 -3.68 -6.21 12.55
N PHE A 74 -3.51 -5.96 11.25
CA PHE A 74 -4.24 -4.91 10.54
C PHE A 74 -5.75 -5.17 10.53
N GLU A 75 -6.16 -6.41 10.25
CA GLU A 75 -7.57 -6.82 10.26
C GLU A 75 -8.21 -6.70 11.64
N SER A 76 -7.42 -6.90 12.70
CA SER A 76 -7.88 -6.77 14.10
C SER A 76 -8.24 -5.33 14.47
N LEU A 77 -7.69 -4.33 13.77
CA LEU A 77 -7.97 -2.91 14.05
C LEU A 77 -9.44 -2.56 13.81
N ARG A 78 -10.14 -3.30 12.94
CA ARG A 78 -11.58 -3.12 12.69
C ARG A 78 -12.45 -3.35 13.93
N ASN A 79 -11.93 -4.07 14.93
CA ASN A 79 -12.64 -4.37 16.17
C ASN A 79 -12.21 -3.47 17.33
N LYS A 80 -11.32 -2.49 17.11
CA LYS A 80 -10.90 -1.52 18.13
C LYS A 80 -11.80 -0.28 18.09
N SER A 81 -11.83 0.47 19.19
CA SER A 81 -12.39 1.82 19.18
C SER A 81 -11.63 2.71 18.19
N TYR A 82 -12.26 3.79 17.74
CA TYR A 82 -11.62 4.76 16.85
C TYR A 82 -10.24 5.19 17.35
N TYR A 83 -10.12 5.61 18.61
CA TYR A 83 -8.84 6.01 19.20
C TYR A 83 -7.86 4.84 19.32
N GLY A 84 -8.35 3.64 19.62
CA GLY A 84 -7.52 2.44 19.64
C GLY A 84 -6.92 2.14 18.27
N ALA A 85 -7.71 2.20 17.21
CA ALA A 85 -7.25 2.01 15.83
C ALA A 85 -6.33 3.15 15.38
N LYS A 86 -6.70 4.42 15.64
CA LYS A 86 -5.89 5.60 15.31
C LYS A 86 -4.50 5.51 15.95
N ASN A 87 -4.42 5.24 17.25
CA ASN A 87 -3.14 5.14 17.95
C ASN A 87 -2.26 4.02 17.38
N ASN A 88 -2.85 2.85 17.07
CA ASN A 88 -2.12 1.74 16.48
C ASN A 88 -1.60 2.06 15.06
N LEU A 89 -2.37 2.80 14.26
CA LEU A 89 -1.96 3.24 12.93
C LEU A 89 -0.88 4.32 12.99
N CYS A 90 -0.97 5.27 13.93
CA CYS A 90 0.03 6.31 14.14
C CYS A 90 1.40 5.78 14.60
N GLU A 91 1.47 4.55 15.11
CA GLU A 91 2.74 3.87 15.38
C GLU A 91 3.49 3.46 14.08
N LEU A 92 2.82 3.45 12.92
CA LEU A 92 3.45 3.21 11.62
C LEU A 92 4.18 4.48 11.15
N MET A 93 5.41 4.32 10.63
CA MET A 93 6.18 5.47 10.13
C MET A 93 5.43 6.17 8.99
N GLY A 94 5.20 7.48 9.11
CA GLY A 94 4.52 8.30 8.10
C GLY A 94 3.02 8.51 8.36
N MET A 95 2.44 7.87 9.38
CA MET A 95 1.07 8.15 9.81
C MET A 95 1.09 9.11 11.01
N GLY A 96 0.99 10.42 10.74
CA GLY A 96 0.93 11.49 11.74
C GLY A 96 -0.50 12.01 12.00
N ILE A 97 -0.68 12.61 13.19
CA ILE A 97 -1.91 13.01 13.91
C ILE A 97 -2.95 13.80 13.10
#